data_AF-A0A381YIE1-F1
#
_entry.id   AF-A0A381YIE1-F1
#
_cell.length_a   1.000
_cell.length_b   1.000
_cell.length_c   1.000
_cell.angle_alpha   90.00
_cell.angle_beta   90.00
_cell.angle_gamma   90.00
#
_symmetry.space_group_name_H-M   'P 1'
#
loop_
_entity.id
_entity.type
_entity.pdbx_description
1 polymer ?
#
loop_
_entity_poly.entity_id
_entity_poly.type
_entity_poly.pdbx_seq_one_letter_code
_entity_poly.pdbx_strand_id
1 'polypeptide(L)'
;MPRFDEPLLTEPASNVLDRLGLDVPSRPALPLLVDPEGPPVVDPLDEPLVELDGGRVGILGNYRLAGWEHARDGCRLRASVADRLYQVADGLPDLWGLAVFDGWRSLALQDELYRAAYADPDLPPGFFAEPDNNPAFPPPHLTGGTVDLTLTVNGIPLAPGTGFDDLSPLA
;
A
#
# COMPACT_ATOMS: atom_id res chain seq x y z
N MET A 1 14.71 -12.32 -11.32
CA MET A 1 14.02 -12.12 -10.03
C MET A 1 13.10 -10.94 -10.21
N PRO A 2 11.86 -10.99 -9.69
CA PRO A 2 11.01 -9.80 -9.61
C PRO A 2 11.74 -8.70 -8.81
N ARG A 3 11.39 -7.44 -9.08
CA ARG A 3 11.89 -6.28 -8.36
C ARG A 3 10.77 -5.63 -7.57
N PHE A 4 11.12 -4.92 -6.50
CA PHE A 4 10.15 -4.21 -5.67
C PHE A 4 9.66 -2.91 -6.34
N ASP A 5 10.58 -2.19 -6.98
CA ASP A 5 10.36 -0.90 -7.62
C ASP A 5 9.79 -0.98 -9.05
N GLU A 6 9.54 -2.19 -9.56
CA GLU A 6 9.01 -2.41 -10.89
C GLU A 6 7.77 -3.33 -10.85
N PRO A 7 6.76 -3.11 -11.71
CA PRO A 7 6.68 -2.02 -12.69
C PRO A 7 6.35 -0.67 -12.02
N LEU A 8 6.81 0.41 -12.66
CA LEU A 8 6.43 1.76 -12.25
C LEU A 8 5.01 2.06 -12.74
N LEU A 9 4.05 2.08 -11.80
CA LEU A 9 2.62 2.27 -12.09
C LEU A 9 2.10 3.64 -11.66
N THR A 10 3.00 4.54 -11.26
CA THR A 10 2.70 5.89 -10.78
C THR A 10 3.44 6.94 -11.58
N GLU A 11 2.84 8.12 -11.73
CA GLU A 11 3.47 9.29 -12.34
C GLU A 11 3.82 10.35 -11.26
N PRO A 12 4.94 11.10 -11.40
CA PRO A 12 5.26 12.19 -10.48
C PRO A 12 4.12 13.20 -10.37
N ALA A 13 3.70 13.50 -9.13
CA ALA A 13 2.54 14.35 -8.87
C ALA A 13 2.64 15.72 -9.56
N SER A 14 3.81 16.37 -9.51
CA SER A 14 4.06 17.67 -10.17
C SER A 14 3.74 17.62 -11.66
N ASN A 15 4.19 16.57 -12.35
CA ASN A 15 4.00 16.43 -13.79
C ASN A 15 2.51 16.27 -14.15
N VAL A 16 1.77 15.48 -13.36
CA VAL A 16 0.34 15.26 -13.57
C VAL A 16 -0.45 16.54 -13.30
N LEU A 17 -0.15 17.23 -12.19
CA LEU A 17 -0.84 18.47 -11.80
C LEU A 17 -0.57 19.60 -12.81
N ASP A 18 0.68 19.80 -13.22
CA ASP A 18 1.06 20.80 -14.24
C ASP A 18 0.35 20.54 -15.57
N ARG A 19 0.33 19.27 -16.01
CA ARG A 19 -0.34 18.85 -17.26
C ARG A 19 -1.85 19.11 -17.21
N LEU A 20 -2.48 18.99 -16.04
CA LEU A 20 -3.91 19.20 -15.85
C LEU A 20 -4.26 20.64 -15.43
N GLY A 21 -3.27 21.51 -15.24
CA GLY A 21 -3.48 22.88 -14.77
C GLY A 21 -4.12 22.93 -13.39
N LEU A 22 -3.83 21.96 -12.52
CA LEU A 22 -4.37 21.88 -11.17
C LEU A 22 -3.36 22.44 -10.17
N ASP A 23 -3.85 23.31 -9.29
CA ASP A 23 -3.06 23.87 -8.20
C ASP A 23 -3.42 23.18 -6.87
N VAL A 24 -2.40 22.88 -6.06
CA VAL A 24 -2.57 22.32 -4.71
C VAL A 24 -2.15 23.39 -3.72
N PRO A 25 -3.07 23.87 -2.86
CA PRO A 25 -2.76 24.95 -1.94
C PRO A 25 -1.67 24.50 -0.97
N SER A 26 -0.72 25.41 -0.70
CA SER A 26 0.30 25.18 0.32
C SER A 26 -0.33 24.86 1.66
N ARG A 27 0.21 23.84 2.33
CA ARG A 27 -0.17 23.43 3.69
C ARG A 27 1.07 23.49 4.58
N PRO A 28 0.91 23.70 5.90
CA PRO A 28 1.99 23.50 6.84
C PRO A 28 2.56 22.08 6.69
N ALA A 29 3.84 21.92 7.03
CA ALA A 29 4.43 20.59 7.12
C ALA A 29 3.58 19.71 8.04
N LEU A 30 3.45 18.42 7.68
CA LEU A 30 2.86 17.44 8.57
C LEU A 30 3.66 17.41 9.89
N PRO A 31 2.99 17.20 11.03
CA PRO A 31 3.70 16.98 12.28
C PRO A 31 4.61 15.76 12.13
N LEU A 32 5.66 15.69 12.97
CA LEU A 32 6.47 14.48 13.06
C LEU A 32 5.54 13.31 13.43
N LEU A 33 5.43 12.33 12.53
CA LEU A 33 4.72 11.08 12.79
C LEU A 33 5.68 10.15 13.53
N VAL A 34 5.17 9.48 14.56
CA VAL A 34 5.89 8.45 15.30
C VAL A 34 5.11 7.17 15.10
N ASP A 35 5.77 6.14 14.61
CA ASP A 35 5.17 4.81 14.50
C ASP A 35 5.28 4.12 15.87
N PRO A 36 4.17 3.87 16.58
CA PRO A 36 4.23 3.19 17.87
C PRO A 36 4.56 1.70 17.66
N GLU A 37 5.08 1.04 18.71
CA GLU A 37 5.16 -0.42 18.69
C GLU A 37 3.76 -1.01 18.46
N GLY A 38 3.68 -1.97 17.52
CA GLY A 38 2.45 -2.69 17.23
C GLY A 38 1.99 -3.47 18.46
N PRO A 39 0.85 -3.12 19.09
CA PRO A 39 0.37 -3.86 20.26
C PRO A 39 -0.03 -5.28 19.84
N PRO A 40 0.03 -6.26 20.76
CA PRO A 40 -0.51 -7.58 20.49
C PRO A 40 -2.00 -7.50 20.14
N VAL A 41 -2.46 -8.44 19.32
CA VAL A 41 -3.89 -8.62 19.07
C VAL A 41 -4.56 -9.12 20.36
N VAL A 42 -5.39 -8.27 20.97
CA VAL A 42 -6.09 -8.56 22.24
C VAL A 42 -7.55 -8.97 22.06
N ASP A 43 -8.18 -8.63 20.94
CA ASP A 43 -9.58 -8.93 20.63
C ASP A 43 -9.73 -9.28 19.13
N PRO A 44 -9.45 -10.54 18.74
CA PRO A 44 -9.52 -10.95 17.35
C PRO A 44 -10.99 -10.97 16.89
N LEU A 45 -11.29 -10.15 15.88
CA LEU A 45 -12.60 -10.13 15.24
C LEU A 45 -12.63 -11.11 14.06
N ASP A 46 -13.71 -11.89 13.98
CA ASP A 46 -14.04 -12.68 12.79
C ASP A 46 -14.75 -11.78 11.77
N GLU A 47 -13.95 -11.10 10.97
CA GLU A 47 -14.39 -10.15 9.96
C GLU A 47 -14.03 -10.68 8.56
N PRO A 48 -14.98 -10.70 7.60
CA PRO A 48 -14.68 -11.24 6.28
C PRO A 48 -13.71 -10.35 5.52
N LEU A 49 -12.84 -10.99 4.74
CA LEU A 49 -12.10 -10.35 3.68
C LEU A 49 -13.01 -10.20 2.46
N VAL A 50 -13.15 -8.98 1.96
CA VAL A 50 -13.91 -8.63 0.76
C VAL A 50 -12.94 -8.19 -0.34
N GLU A 51 -13.26 -8.51 -1.59
CA GLU A 51 -12.55 -7.94 -2.74
C GLU A 51 -12.89 -6.45 -2.85
N LEU A 52 -11.89 -5.65 -3.22
CA LEU A 52 -12.12 -4.29 -3.67
C LEU A 52 -12.56 -4.32 -5.13
N ASP A 53 -13.70 -3.71 -5.46
CA ASP A 53 -14.30 -3.86 -6.78
C ASP A 53 -15.02 -2.61 -7.33
N GLY A 54 -14.84 -1.44 -6.72
CA GLY A 54 -15.67 -0.28 -7.07
C GLY A 54 -15.11 1.12 -6.84
N GLY A 55 -15.87 2.09 -7.34
CA GLY A 55 -15.75 3.50 -7.02
C GLY A 55 -14.52 4.20 -7.59
N ARG A 56 -13.97 5.13 -6.79
CA ARG A 56 -12.78 5.91 -7.10
C ARG A 56 -11.51 5.29 -6.51
N VAL A 57 -11.51 3.96 -6.36
CA VAL A 57 -10.41 3.17 -5.80
C VAL A 57 -9.90 2.21 -6.88
N GLY A 58 -8.77 2.54 -7.50
CA GLY A 58 -8.08 1.65 -8.45
C GLY A 58 -7.21 0.60 -7.74
N ILE A 59 -6.90 -0.49 -8.44
CA ILE A 59 -5.99 -1.54 -7.95
C ILE A 59 -4.82 -1.63 -8.94
N LEU A 60 -3.59 -1.47 -8.43
CA LEU A 60 -2.39 -1.45 -9.25
C LEU A 60 -1.78 -2.83 -9.44
N GLY A 61 -1.80 -3.67 -8.39
CA GLY A 61 -1.34 -5.06 -8.46
C GLY A 61 0.17 -5.19 -8.68
N ASN A 62 0.97 -4.30 -8.09
CA ASN A 62 2.41 -4.19 -8.31
C ASN A 62 3.13 -5.54 -8.18
N TYR A 63 2.93 -6.26 -7.07
CA TYR A 63 3.62 -7.53 -6.87
C TYR A 63 3.25 -8.60 -7.92
N ARG A 64 1.98 -8.65 -8.32
CA ARG A 64 1.54 -9.57 -9.37
C ARG A 64 2.22 -9.24 -10.70
N LEU A 65 2.21 -7.97 -11.08
CA LEU A 65 2.78 -7.52 -12.36
C LEU A 65 4.31 -7.61 -12.39
N ALA A 66 4.97 -7.49 -11.24
CA ALA A 66 6.40 -7.73 -11.09
C ALA A 66 6.78 -9.21 -11.25
N GLY A 67 5.81 -10.13 -11.03
CA GLY A 67 5.99 -11.57 -11.19
C GLY A 67 6.39 -12.30 -9.90
N TRP A 68 6.03 -11.79 -8.72
CA TRP A 68 6.19 -12.51 -7.46
C TRP A 68 5.28 -13.75 -7.43
N GLU A 69 5.81 -14.88 -6.97
CA GLU A 69 5.19 -16.20 -7.11
C GLU A 69 3.88 -16.30 -6.33
N HIS A 70 3.86 -15.74 -5.12
CA HIS A 70 2.70 -15.84 -4.23
C HIS A 70 1.76 -14.62 -4.31
N ALA A 71 2.02 -13.68 -5.21
CA ALA A 71 1.14 -12.56 -5.48
C ALA A 71 -0.14 -13.02 -6.21
N ARG A 72 -1.26 -12.43 -5.82
CA ARG A 72 -2.59 -12.77 -6.35
C ARG A 72 -3.20 -11.62 -7.13
N ASP A 73 -4.17 -11.95 -7.96
CA ASP A 73 -5.00 -10.93 -8.62
C ASP A 73 -6.02 -10.34 -7.65
N GLY A 74 -6.45 -9.12 -7.92
CA GLY A 74 -7.33 -8.34 -7.06
C GLY A 74 -6.62 -7.79 -5.82
N CYS A 75 -7.43 -7.22 -4.94
CA CYS A 75 -6.97 -6.71 -3.65
C CYS A 75 -8.10 -6.93 -2.65
N ARG A 76 -7.78 -7.52 -1.50
CA ARG A 76 -8.77 -7.79 -0.45
C ARG A 76 -8.46 -6.98 0.79
N LEU A 77 -9.50 -6.53 1.47
CA LEU A 77 -9.41 -5.93 2.80
C LEU A 77 -10.50 -6.51 3.70
N ARG A 78 -10.34 -6.34 5.00
CA ARG A 78 -11.46 -6.51 5.93
C ARG A 78 -12.62 -5.60 5.54
N ALA A 79 -13.85 -6.08 5.65
CA ALA A 79 -15.05 -5.35 5.19
C ALA A 79 -15.12 -3.90 5.70
N SER A 80 -14.91 -3.67 7.00
CA SER A 80 -14.93 -2.33 7.61
C SER A 80 -13.74 -1.46 7.19
N VAL A 81 -12.62 -2.04 6.75
CA VAL A 81 -11.49 -1.29 6.19
C VAL A 81 -11.82 -0.87 4.76
N ALA A 82 -12.39 -1.78 3.95
CA ALA A 82 -12.89 -1.45 2.62
C ALA A 82 -13.96 -0.34 2.68
N ASP A 83 -14.94 -0.45 3.58
CA ASP A 83 -15.98 0.57 3.76
C ASP A 83 -15.40 1.95 4.08
N ARG A 84 -14.43 2.02 5.00
CA ARG A 84 -13.73 3.27 5.34
C ARG A 84 -12.94 3.81 4.16
N LEU A 85 -12.26 2.94 3.40
CA LEU A 85 -11.50 3.32 2.21
C LEU A 85 -12.41 3.95 1.16
N TYR A 86 -13.59 3.38 0.91
CA TYR A 86 -14.58 3.95 0.00
C TYR A 86 -15.13 5.29 0.50
N GLN A 87 -15.44 5.40 1.80
CA GLN A 87 -15.86 6.68 2.38
C GLN A 87 -14.81 7.78 2.22
N VAL A 88 -13.52 7.45 2.37
CA VAL A 88 -12.42 8.39 2.10
C VAL A 88 -12.41 8.77 0.63
N ALA A 89 -12.47 7.80 -0.29
CA ALA A 89 -12.44 8.05 -1.73
C ALA A 89 -13.62 8.92 -2.20
N ASP A 90 -14.81 8.71 -1.65
CA ASP A 90 -16.02 9.50 -1.93
C ASP A 90 -15.93 10.91 -1.36
N GLY A 91 -15.19 11.10 -0.26
CA GLY A 91 -14.94 12.42 0.34
C GLY A 91 -13.90 13.28 -0.42
N LEU A 92 -13.19 12.72 -1.40
CA LEU A 92 -12.20 13.46 -2.18
C LEU A 92 -12.86 14.38 -3.23
N PRO A 93 -12.24 15.51 -3.62
CA PRO A 93 -12.80 16.39 -4.67
C PRO A 93 -12.91 15.68 -6.02
N ASP A 94 -13.94 15.90 -6.83
CA ASP A 94 -14.34 15.11 -8.02
C ASP A 94 -13.21 14.45 -8.86
N LEU A 95 -12.14 15.18 -9.19
CA LEU A 95 -11.04 14.63 -10.00
C LEU A 95 -10.12 13.67 -9.25
N TRP A 96 -10.15 13.65 -7.93
CA TRP A 96 -9.22 12.89 -7.12
C TRP A 96 -9.69 11.43 -6.95
N GLY A 97 -8.94 10.62 -6.22
CA GLY A 97 -9.30 9.24 -5.94
C GLY A 97 -8.14 8.56 -5.25
N LEU A 98 -8.22 7.24 -5.17
CA LEU A 98 -7.19 6.39 -4.57
C LEU A 98 -6.78 5.30 -5.55
N ALA A 99 -5.54 4.85 -5.44
CA ALA A 99 -5.06 3.64 -6.07
C ALA A 99 -4.33 2.80 -5.03
N VAL A 100 -4.68 1.52 -4.93
CA VAL A 100 -4.14 0.58 -3.94
C VAL A 100 -3.00 -0.21 -4.55
N PHE A 101 -1.84 -0.17 -3.90
CA PHE A 101 -0.68 -1.01 -4.22
C PHE A 101 -0.86 -2.41 -3.66
N ASP A 102 -1.19 -2.50 -2.37
CA ASP A 102 -1.36 -3.77 -1.66
C ASP A 102 -2.39 -3.67 -0.53
N GLY A 103 -2.95 -4.83 -0.16
CA GLY A 103 -3.94 -4.99 0.90
C GLY A 103 -3.67 -6.27 1.66
N TRP A 104 -4.62 -7.21 1.67
CA TRP A 104 -4.38 -8.52 2.28
C TRP A 104 -3.27 -9.28 1.56
N ARG A 105 -2.28 -9.70 2.33
CA ARG A 105 -1.13 -10.47 1.87
C ARG A 105 -1.10 -11.84 2.54
N SER A 106 -0.94 -12.90 1.76
CA SER A 106 -0.75 -14.23 2.32
C SER A 106 0.60 -14.33 3.05
N LEU A 107 0.71 -15.20 4.07
CA LEU A 107 1.97 -15.42 4.77
C LEU A 107 3.09 -15.90 3.83
N ALA A 108 2.75 -16.65 2.79
CA ALA A 108 3.70 -17.08 1.76
C ALA A 108 4.29 -15.90 0.98
N LEU A 109 3.45 -14.94 0.57
CA LEU A 109 3.94 -13.72 -0.10
C LEU A 109 4.71 -12.83 0.88
N GLN A 110 4.30 -12.74 2.15
CA GLN A 110 5.07 -12.01 3.17
C GLN A 110 6.49 -12.59 3.34
N ASP A 111 6.63 -13.91 3.43
CA ASP A 111 7.92 -14.59 3.53
C ASP A 111 8.78 -14.41 2.27
N GLU A 112 8.16 -14.49 1.09
CA GLU A 112 8.83 -14.25 -0.20
C GLU A 112 9.45 -12.85 -0.28
N LEU A 113 8.65 -11.81 0.00
CA LEU A 113 9.08 -10.42 -0.05
C LEU A 113 10.13 -10.12 1.04
N TYR A 114 9.90 -10.57 2.28
CA TYR A 114 10.84 -10.36 3.37
C TYR A 114 12.22 -10.95 3.05
N ARG A 115 12.29 -12.19 2.58
CA ARG A 115 13.55 -12.85 2.22
C ARG A 115 14.26 -12.17 1.07
N ALA A 116 13.51 -11.68 0.09
CA ALA A 116 14.09 -11.00 -1.07
C ALA A 116 14.65 -9.62 -0.70
N ALA A 117 13.98 -8.86 0.18
CA ALA A 117 14.46 -7.57 0.67
C ALA A 117 15.74 -7.73 1.50
N TYR A 118 15.69 -8.61 2.52
CA TYR A 118 16.81 -8.82 3.46
C TYR A 118 17.87 -9.81 2.96
N ALA A 119 17.82 -10.19 1.68
CA ALA A 119 18.97 -10.79 1.00
C ALA A 119 20.12 -9.78 0.85
N ASP A 120 19.81 -8.48 0.85
CA ASP A 120 20.78 -7.41 1.03
C ASP A 120 21.06 -7.20 2.53
N PRO A 121 22.27 -7.53 3.02
CA PRO A 121 22.62 -7.36 4.43
C PRO A 121 22.79 -5.89 4.85
N ASP A 122 22.90 -4.96 3.89
CA ASP A 122 23.07 -3.52 4.15
C ASP A 122 21.72 -2.80 4.28
N LEU A 123 20.59 -3.46 3.93
CA LEU A 123 19.25 -2.91 4.10
C LEU A 123 18.88 -2.87 5.60
N PRO A 124 18.55 -1.70 6.18
CA PRO A 124 18.18 -1.64 7.58
C PRO A 124 16.83 -2.34 7.85
N PRO A 125 16.62 -2.84 9.08
CA PRO A 125 15.35 -3.46 9.44
C PRO A 125 14.20 -2.44 9.39
N GLY A 126 12.98 -2.92 9.16
CA GLY A 126 11.75 -2.13 9.25
C GLY A 126 11.01 -1.88 7.94
N PHE A 127 11.58 -2.20 6.78
CA PHE A 127 10.88 -2.09 5.48
C PHE A 127 9.80 -3.16 5.29
N PHE A 128 10.05 -4.39 5.76
CA PHE A 128 9.07 -5.47 5.73
C PHE A 128 8.93 -6.09 7.12
N ALA A 129 7.68 -6.30 7.55
CA ALA A 129 7.39 -7.02 8.78
C ALA A 129 7.94 -8.46 8.72
N GLU A 130 8.45 -8.97 9.83
CA GLU A 130 8.90 -10.37 9.92
C GLU A 130 7.71 -11.32 9.65
N PRO A 131 7.88 -12.37 8.83
CA PRO A 131 6.85 -13.37 8.63
C PRO A 131 6.61 -14.15 9.92
N ASP A 132 5.43 -13.98 10.50
CA ASP A 132 5.01 -14.70 11.71
C ASP A 132 3.60 -15.27 11.52
N ASN A 133 3.39 -16.52 11.97
CA ASN A 133 2.09 -17.16 12.00
C ASN A 133 1.41 -17.07 13.37
N ASN A 134 2.06 -16.43 14.34
CA ASN A 134 1.51 -16.17 15.65
C ASN A 134 0.31 -15.20 15.55
N PRO A 135 -0.91 -15.63 15.89
CA PRO A 135 -2.10 -14.80 15.77
C PRO A 135 -2.09 -13.59 16.73
N ALA A 136 -1.21 -13.58 17.73
CA ALA A 136 -1.03 -12.42 18.61
C ALA A 136 -0.17 -11.31 17.98
N PHE A 137 0.69 -11.64 17.00
CA PHE A 137 1.61 -10.73 16.33
C PHE A 137 1.68 -11.00 14.81
N PRO A 138 0.54 -11.08 14.11
CA PRO A 138 0.56 -11.34 12.67
C PRO A 138 1.16 -10.15 11.92
N PRO A 139 1.85 -10.39 10.78
CA PRO A 139 2.18 -9.31 9.84
C PRO A 139 0.93 -8.47 9.53
N PRO A 140 1.00 -7.13 9.52
CA PRO A 140 -0.20 -6.30 9.41
C PRO A 140 -1.08 -6.62 8.20
N HIS A 141 -0.48 -6.77 7.01
CA HIS A 141 -1.18 -7.16 5.78
C HIS A 141 -1.84 -8.55 5.87
N LEU A 142 -1.32 -9.48 6.66
CA LEU A 142 -1.91 -10.81 6.84
C LEU A 142 -3.31 -10.73 7.49
N THR A 143 -3.54 -9.68 8.29
CA THR A 143 -4.82 -9.45 8.94
C THR A 143 -5.90 -8.94 8.00
N GLY A 144 -5.52 -8.36 6.84
CA GLY A 144 -6.41 -7.59 5.98
C GLY A 144 -6.82 -6.22 6.55
N GLY A 145 -6.18 -5.79 7.64
CA GLY A 145 -6.38 -4.51 8.31
C GLY A 145 -5.53 -3.36 7.77
N THR A 146 -4.60 -3.65 6.87
CA THR A 146 -3.61 -2.71 6.32
C THR A 146 -3.83 -2.51 4.83
N VAL A 147 -3.57 -1.30 4.34
CA VAL A 147 -3.63 -0.94 2.92
C VAL A 147 -2.49 0.00 2.58
N ASP A 148 -1.77 -0.30 1.51
CA ASP A 148 -0.80 0.60 0.90
C ASP A 148 -1.43 1.26 -0.31
N LEU A 149 -1.42 2.59 -0.35
CA LEU A 149 -2.14 3.34 -1.37
C LEU A 149 -1.44 4.64 -1.74
N THR A 150 -1.89 5.20 -2.86
CA THR A 150 -1.60 6.57 -3.26
C THR A 150 -2.87 7.30 -3.69
N LEU A 151 -2.76 8.62 -3.86
CA LEU A 151 -3.79 9.44 -4.50
C LEU A 151 -3.78 9.22 -6.01
N THR A 152 -4.95 9.39 -6.62
CA THR A 152 -5.08 9.52 -8.07
C THR A 152 -5.63 10.88 -8.43
N VAL A 153 -5.28 11.38 -9.62
CA VAL A 153 -5.98 12.49 -10.27
C VAL A 153 -6.42 12.06 -11.65
N ASN A 154 -7.73 12.18 -11.92
CA ASN A 154 -8.39 11.68 -13.12
C ASN A 154 -8.04 10.21 -13.41
N GLY A 155 -8.00 9.39 -12.35
CA GLY A 155 -7.62 7.97 -12.40
C GLY A 155 -6.12 7.71 -12.58
N ILE A 156 -5.27 8.73 -12.69
CA ILE A 156 -3.82 8.59 -12.82
C ILE A 156 -3.20 8.47 -11.42
N PRO A 157 -2.56 7.33 -11.06
CA PRO A 157 -1.89 7.16 -9.78
C PRO A 157 -0.67 8.08 -9.65
N LEU A 158 -0.58 8.78 -8.52
CA LEU A 158 0.52 9.71 -8.26
C LEU A 158 1.64 9.03 -7.49
N ALA A 159 2.90 9.34 -7.81
CA ALA A 159 4.05 8.89 -7.03
C ALA A 159 4.21 9.78 -5.78
N PRO A 160 4.38 9.23 -4.57
CA PRO A 160 4.58 10.00 -3.35
C PRO A 160 5.98 10.63 -3.22
N GLY A 161 6.87 10.39 -4.19
CA GLY A 161 8.24 10.92 -4.23
C GLY A 161 9.21 9.89 -4.83
N THR A 162 8.95 8.62 -4.53
CA THR A 162 9.64 7.43 -5.06
C THR A 162 8.64 6.46 -5.68
N GLY A 163 9.14 5.35 -6.23
CA GLY A 163 8.31 4.22 -6.63
C GLY A 163 7.74 3.48 -5.41
N PHE A 164 6.71 2.65 -5.64
CA PHE A 164 6.23 1.73 -4.60
C PHE A 164 7.35 0.77 -4.19
N ASP A 165 7.49 0.52 -2.88
CA ASP A 165 8.57 -0.27 -2.27
C ASP A 165 9.98 0.05 -2.80
N ASP A 166 10.25 1.33 -3.08
CA ASP A 166 11.61 1.79 -3.32
C ASP A 166 12.44 1.62 -2.04
N LEU A 167 13.45 0.76 -2.09
CA LEU A 167 14.35 0.47 -0.97
C LEU A 167 15.65 1.28 -1.03
N SER A 168 15.75 2.22 -1.97
CA SER A 168 16.94 3.07 -2.10
C SER A 168 16.97 4.16 -1.02
N PRO A 169 18.13 4.80 -0.79
CA PRO A 169 18.24 5.93 0.15
C PRO A 169 17.42 7.18 -0.21
N LEU A 170 16.70 7.18 -1.35
CA LEU A 170 15.77 8.24 -1.72
C LEU A 170 14.41 8.12 -1.02
N ALA A 171 14.07 6.92 -0.54
CA ALA A 171 12.82 6.62 0.15
C ALA A 171 12.79 7.17 1.58
#